data_AF-A0A536UZR2-F1
#
_entry.id   AF-A0A536UZR2-F1
#
_cell.length_a   1.000
_cell.length_b   1.000
_cell.length_c   1.000
_cell.angle_alpha   90.00
_cell.angle_beta   90.00
_cell.angle_gamma   90.00
#
_symmetry.space_group_name_H-M   'P 1'
#
loop_
_entity.id
_entity.type
_entity.pdbx_description
1 polymer ?
#
loop_
_entity_poly.entity_id
_entity_poly.type
_entity_poly.pdbx_seq_one_letter_code
_entity_poly.pdbx_strand_id
1 'polypeptide(L)'
;MEFAFIVDPVHLLKAYKDTSVAMMRALQSRGGSLFVLDQTEIFWRDGETLARAHPLTVADDHHDWHRVGDSVVRPLASFAAVLMRKDPPFDMEYVYSTYLLELAESEGAKVINRPRAIRDYNEKMAIARFPEFTAPTLVTRDAELISAFIDEHRDVILKPLDGMGGASVFRVKNDDLNRNVIIETIGCLGARSVMAQRFIPEIVDGDKRIVLIDGEPAPFSLARIPKAGETRGNLAAGGRGVAQPLTPRDREIAEGVGRRLAADGLFVVGLDVIGD
;
A
#
# COMPACT_ATOMS: atom_id res chain seq x y z
N MET A 1 25.36 -3.96 10.42
CA MET A 1 24.50 -2.80 10.07
C MET A 1 23.19 -2.95 10.82
N GLU A 2 22.62 -1.86 11.31
CA GLU A 2 21.36 -1.86 12.07
C GLU A 2 20.24 -1.27 11.22
N PHE A 3 19.07 -1.91 11.20
CA PHE A 3 17.92 -1.50 10.39
C PHE A 3 16.70 -1.31 11.27
N ALA A 4 15.96 -0.22 11.07
CA ALA A 4 14.71 0.04 11.79
C ALA A 4 13.51 -0.19 10.88
N PHE A 5 12.49 -0.88 11.38
CA PHE A 5 11.22 -1.13 10.71
C PHE A 5 10.09 -0.48 11.50
N ILE A 6 9.45 0.52 10.89
CA ILE A 6 8.23 1.12 11.42
C ILE A 6 7.07 0.29 10.91
N VAL A 7 6.43 -0.47 11.78
CA VAL A 7 5.39 -1.46 11.44
C VAL A 7 4.23 -1.34 12.42
N ASP A 8 3.08 -1.90 12.05
CA ASP A 8 2.04 -2.26 13.02
C ASP A 8 2.61 -3.15 14.13
N PRO A 9 1.94 -3.24 15.30
CA PRO A 9 2.43 -4.03 16.43
C PRO A 9 2.92 -5.41 16.01
N VAL A 10 4.19 -5.71 16.26
CA VAL A 10 4.90 -6.85 15.66
C VAL A 10 4.18 -8.18 15.86
N HIS A 11 3.56 -8.38 17.02
CA HIS A 11 2.81 -9.59 17.37
C HIS A 11 1.53 -9.81 16.53
N LEU A 12 1.05 -8.79 15.83
CA LEU A 12 -0.10 -8.86 14.93
C LEU A 12 0.29 -9.22 13.48
N LEU A 13 1.57 -9.11 13.14
CA LEU A 13 2.05 -9.46 11.80
C LEU A 13 1.98 -10.97 11.59
N LYS A 14 1.64 -11.37 10.36
CA LYS A 14 1.49 -12.78 9.99
C LYS A 14 2.70 -13.25 9.20
N ALA A 15 3.69 -13.83 9.89
CA ALA A 15 4.98 -14.20 9.32
C ALA A 15 4.92 -15.04 8.03
N TYR A 16 3.88 -15.88 7.85
CA TYR A 16 3.72 -16.71 6.65
C TYR A 16 3.35 -15.92 5.38
N LYS A 17 2.92 -14.67 5.50
CA LYS A 17 2.47 -13.84 4.36
C LYS A 17 2.99 -12.40 4.38
N ASP A 18 3.65 -11.99 5.45
CA ASP A 18 4.06 -10.61 5.67
C ASP A 18 5.39 -10.30 5.00
N THR A 19 5.39 -9.33 4.08
CA THR A 19 6.59 -8.94 3.33
C THR A 19 7.63 -8.27 4.23
N SER A 20 7.21 -7.54 5.27
CA SER A 20 8.13 -6.91 6.23
C SER A 20 8.88 -7.99 7.01
N VAL A 21 8.21 -9.08 7.41
CA VAL A 21 8.87 -10.24 8.05
C VAL A 21 9.85 -10.92 7.09
N ALA A 22 9.49 -11.08 5.82
CA ALA A 22 10.40 -11.65 4.81
C ALA A 22 11.67 -10.78 4.65
N MET A 23 11.53 -9.46 4.62
CA MET A 23 12.66 -8.52 4.58
C MET A 23 13.53 -8.61 5.85
N MET A 24 12.92 -8.66 7.04
CA MET A 24 13.61 -8.82 8.31
C MET A 24 14.47 -10.09 8.33
N ARG A 25 13.89 -11.25 7.97
CA ARG A 25 14.62 -12.52 7.88
C ARG A 25 15.78 -12.45 6.90
N ALA A 26 15.56 -11.84 5.73
CA ALA A 26 16.58 -11.65 4.71
C ALA A 26 17.74 -10.75 5.18
N LEU A 27 17.46 -9.71 5.96
CA LEU A 27 18.50 -8.84 6.52
C LEU A 27 19.26 -9.53 7.66
N GLN A 28 18.55 -10.23 8.55
CA GLN A 28 19.17 -10.94 9.67
C GLN A 28 20.08 -12.08 9.19
N SER A 29 19.66 -12.85 8.18
CA SER A 29 20.49 -13.93 7.61
C SER A 29 21.78 -13.42 6.96
N ARG A 30 21.85 -12.12 6.65
CA ARG A 30 23.04 -11.42 6.16
C ARG A 30 23.84 -10.71 7.27
N GLY A 31 23.54 -10.99 8.54
CA GLY A 31 24.21 -10.38 9.70
C GLY A 31 23.74 -8.97 10.05
N GLY A 32 22.58 -8.54 9.53
CA GLY A 32 21.94 -7.30 9.94
C GLY A 32 21.29 -7.42 11.33
N SER A 33 21.44 -6.39 12.15
CA SER A 33 20.69 -6.25 13.40
C SER A 33 19.39 -5.52 13.11
N LEU A 34 18.29 -5.99 13.70
CA LEU A 34 16.95 -5.46 13.43
C LEU A 34 16.42 -4.70 14.65
N PHE A 35 15.70 -3.64 14.36
CA PHE A 35 14.89 -2.90 15.32
C PHE A 35 13.49 -2.73 14.75
N VAL A 36 12.49 -2.79 15.63
CA VAL A 36 11.09 -2.46 15.31
C VAL A 36 10.59 -1.35 16.21
N LEU A 37 9.61 -0.61 15.69
CA LEU A 37 8.91 0.45 16.40
C LEU A 37 7.55 0.68 15.76
N ASP A 38 6.59 1.16 16.55
CA ASP A 38 5.34 1.71 16.04
C ASP A 38 5.51 3.20 15.65
N GLN A 39 4.62 3.73 14.80
CA GLN A 39 4.67 5.15 14.41
C GLN A 39 4.58 6.11 15.62
N THR A 40 3.86 5.71 16.68
CA THR A 40 3.71 6.47 17.93
C THR A 40 5.01 6.59 18.73
N GLU A 41 6.02 5.81 18.37
CA GLU A 41 7.33 5.80 19.03
C GLU A 41 8.35 6.71 18.36
N ILE A 42 7.97 7.35 17.25
CA ILE A 42 8.74 8.38 16.56
C ILE A 42 8.39 9.73 17.18
N PHE A 43 9.41 10.51 17.53
CA PHE A 43 9.20 11.84 18.07
C PHE A 43 10.35 12.77 17.68
N TRP A 44 10.04 14.05 17.57
CA TRP A 44 11.04 15.09 17.36
C TRP A 44 11.24 15.85 18.67
N ARG A 45 12.51 16.11 19.02
CA ARG A 45 12.87 16.88 20.21
C ARG A 45 14.10 17.71 19.92
N ASP A 46 14.00 19.01 20.15
CA ASP A 46 15.11 19.96 20.15
C ASP A 46 16.01 19.91 18.88
N GLY A 47 15.40 19.69 17.71
CA GLY A 47 16.11 19.68 16.43
C GLY A 47 16.50 18.30 15.91
N GLU A 48 16.16 17.22 16.61
CA GLU A 48 16.52 15.85 16.23
C GLU A 48 15.31 14.92 16.22
N THR A 49 15.24 14.07 15.19
CA THR A 49 14.20 13.05 15.06
C THR A 49 14.68 11.73 15.68
N LEU A 50 14.04 11.37 16.79
CA LEU A 50 14.36 10.23 17.63
C LEU A 50 13.28 9.16 17.51
N ALA A 51 13.62 7.94 17.91
CA ALA A 51 12.61 6.94 18.16
C ALA A 51 12.95 6.04 19.34
N ARG A 52 11.90 5.53 20.00
CA ARG A 52 12.01 4.39 20.91
C ARG A 52 11.99 3.12 20.05
N ALA A 53 13.16 2.52 19.85
CA ALA A 53 13.34 1.37 18.98
C ALA A 53 13.64 0.11 19.80
N HIS A 54 13.00 -1.00 19.45
CA HIS A 54 13.14 -2.27 20.16
C HIS A 54 13.99 -3.24 19.35
N PRO A 55 15.09 -3.78 19.89
CA PRO A 55 15.85 -4.83 19.23
C PRO A 55 14.92 -6.02 18.89
N LEU A 56 15.07 -6.56 17.69
CA LEU A 56 14.28 -7.68 17.19
C LEU A 56 15.18 -8.82 16.75
N THR A 57 14.88 -10.03 17.23
CA THR A 57 15.37 -11.27 16.63
C THR A 57 14.20 -11.98 15.96
N VAL A 58 14.37 -12.41 14.71
CA VAL A 58 13.39 -13.20 13.98
C VAL A 58 13.84 -14.65 13.81
N ALA A 59 12.89 -15.58 13.76
CA ALA A 59 13.10 -17.00 13.52
C ALA A 59 12.40 -17.43 12.21
N ASP A 60 12.78 -18.59 11.68
CA ASP A 60 12.18 -19.16 10.47
C ASP A 60 10.75 -19.70 10.70
N ASP A 61 10.46 -20.14 11.93
CA ASP A 61 9.13 -20.59 12.34
C ASP A 61 8.08 -19.50 12.11
N HIS A 62 6.84 -19.85 11.76
CA HIS A 62 5.78 -18.87 11.46
C HIS A 62 4.92 -18.49 12.67
N HIS A 63 4.89 -19.30 13.71
CA HIS A 63 4.12 -19.08 14.92
C HIS A 63 4.95 -18.33 15.96
N ASP A 64 6.13 -18.88 16.28
CA ASP A 64 7.05 -18.37 17.28
C ASP A 64 8.23 -17.62 16.61
N TRP A 65 7.87 -16.63 15.80
CA TRP A 65 8.76 -16.08 14.79
C TRP A 65 9.58 -14.87 15.25
N HIS A 66 9.32 -14.31 16.42
CA HIS A 66 9.95 -13.06 16.87
C HIS A 66 10.25 -12.99 18.37
N ARG A 67 11.30 -12.26 18.73
CA ARG A 67 11.65 -11.86 20.10
C ARG A 67 12.00 -10.39 20.13
N VAL A 68 11.29 -9.63 20.97
CA VAL A 68 11.50 -8.19 21.16
C VAL A 68 12.29 -7.98 22.44
N GLY A 69 13.39 -7.23 22.35
CA GLY A 69 14.20 -6.82 23.50
C GLY A 69 13.77 -5.47 24.08
N ASP A 70 14.46 -5.06 25.15
CA ASP A 70 14.19 -3.77 25.79
C ASP A 70 14.49 -2.60 24.85
N SER A 71 13.59 -1.62 24.86
CA SER A 71 13.67 -0.47 23.98
C SER A 71 14.87 0.44 24.29
N VAL A 72 15.42 1.05 23.24
CA VAL A 72 16.42 2.12 23.35
C VAL A 72 15.94 3.35 22.60
N VAL A 73 16.19 4.54 23.16
CA VAL A 73 15.93 5.81 22.46
C VAL A 73 17.19 6.22 21.70
N ARG A 74 17.07 6.43 20.39
CA ARG A 74 18.20 6.87 19.55
C ARG A 74 17.73 7.64 18.31
N PRO A 75 18.61 8.43 17.68
CA PRO A 75 18.29 9.16 16.45
C PRO A 75 17.96 8.21 15.31
N LEU A 76 16.96 8.51 14.49
CA LEU A 76 16.64 7.69 13.32
C LEU A 76 17.79 7.67 12.31
N ALA A 77 18.55 8.76 12.20
CA ALA A 77 19.74 8.87 11.36
C ALA A 77 20.88 7.91 11.77
N SER A 78 20.82 7.31 12.96
CA SER A 78 21.82 6.34 13.42
C SER A 78 21.63 4.92 12.84
N PHE A 79 20.50 4.64 12.17
CA PHE A 79 20.27 3.37 11.49
C PHE A 79 20.79 3.39 10.05
N ALA A 80 21.21 2.24 9.53
CA ALA A 80 21.66 2.11 8.14
C ALA A 80 20.51 2.34 7.14
N ALA A 81 19.28 1.97 7.53
CA ALA A 81 18.05 2.38 6.87
C ALA A 81 16.86 2.29 7.83
N VAL A 82 15.84 3.10 7.58
CA VAL A 82 14.56 3.14 8.27
C VAL A 82 13.46 2.79 7.27
N LEU A 83 12.75 1.70 7.48
CA LEU A 83 11.72 1.21 6.57
C LEU A 83 10.33 1.57 7.12
N MET A 84 9.61 2.47 6.44
CA MET A 84 8.22 2.78 6.72
C MET A 84 7.31 1.70 6.11
N ARG A 85 6.82 0.80 6.96
CA ARG A 85 6.06 -0.41 6.60
C ARG A 85 4.75 -0.53 7.38
N LYS A 86 4.32 0.55 8.03
CA LYS A 86 3.00 0.69 8.66
C LYS A 86 1.90 0.57 7.60
N ASP A 87 0.91 -0.28 7.86
CA ASP A 87 -0.26 -0.40 6.99
C ASP A 87 -1.11 0.88 7.05
N PRO A 88 -1.82 1.25 5.96
CA PRO A 88 -2.88 2.25 5.98
C PRO A 88 -3.94 2.00 7.08
N PRO A 89 -4.79 2.99 7.39
CA PRO A 89 -5.24 4.09 6.53
C PRO A 89 -4.20 5.19 6.34
N PHE A 90 -4.27 5.86 5.18
CA PHE A 90 -3.52 7.09 4.93
C PHE A 90 -4.28 8.26 5.57
N ASP A 91 -4.15 8.41 6.88
CA ASP A 91 -4.76 9.47 7.68
C ASP A 91 -3.74 10.58 8.02
N MET A 92 -4.16 11.54 8.85
CA MET A 92 -3.27 12.63 9.25
C MET A 92 -2.10 12.18 10.13
N GLU A 93 -2.24 11.10 10.91
CA GLU A 93 -1.13 10.57 11.72
C GLU A 93 -0.09 9.86 10.84
N TYR A 94 -0.54 9.17 9.79
CA TYR A 94 0.34 8.68 8.74
C TYR A 94 1.10 9.85 8.09
N VAL A 95 0.40 10.94 7.76
CA VAL A 95 1.01 12.15 7.18
C VAL A 95 2.02 12.79 8.15
N TYR A 96 1.70 12.96 9.43
CA TYR A 96 2.64 13.52 10.41
C TYR A 96 3.87 12.64 10.58
N SER A 97 3.70 11.31 10.57
CA SER A 97 4.82 10.36 10.57
C SER A 97 5.74 10.61 9.37
N THR A 98 5.19 10.86 8.17
CA THR A 98 6.05 11.18 7.02
C THR A 98 6.77 12.52 7.14
N TYR A 99 6.25 13.52 7.87
CA TYR A 99 7.00 14.77 8.12
C TYR A 99 8.15 14.55 9.10
N LEU A 100 7.94 13.77 10.17
CA LEU A 100 9.01 13.37 11.08
C LEU A 100 10.10 12.58 10.34
N LEU A 101 9.70 11.65 9.47
CA LEU A 101 10.65 10.89 8.67
C LEU A 101 11.38 11.75 7.63
N GLU A 102 10.75 12.80 7.10
CA GLU A 102 11.41 13.74 6.19
C GLU A 102 12.45 14.61 6.93
N LEU A 103 12.16 14.99 8.19
CA LEU A 103 13.16 15.62 9.06
C LEU A 103 14.32 14.67 9.30
N ALA A 104 14.06 13.41 9.67
CA ALA A 104 15.10 12.39 9.79
C ALA A 104 15.91 12.21 8.50
N GLU A 105 15.27 12.23 7.32
CA GLU A 105 15.96 12.19 6.03
C GLU A 105 16.91 13.39 5.86
N SER A 106 16.48 14.59 6.25
CA SER A 106 17.33 15.80 6.24
C SER A 106 18.49 15.74 7.25
N GLU A 107 18.32 14.99 8.33
CA GLU A 107 19.33 14.69 9.35
C GLU A 107 20.29 13.56 8.92
N GLY A 108 20.08 12.96 7.75
CA GLY A 108 20.96 11.94 7.16
C GLY A 108 20.42 10.50 7.24
N ALA A 109 19.21 10.28 7.76
CA ALA A 109 18.58 8.96 7.75
C ALA A 109 18.24 8.51 6.33
N LYS A 110 18.51 7.24 6.01
CA LYS A 110 18.02 6.62 4.78
C LYS A 110 16.63 6.03 4.99
N VAL A 111 15.58 6.77 4.64
CA VAL A 111 14.19 6.32 4.79
C VAL A 111 13.67 5.64 3.52
N ILE A 112 13.01 4.49 3.67
CA ILE A 112 12.48 3.67 2.59
C ILE A 112 11.00 3.38 2.84
N ASN A 113 10.07 3.78 1.98
CA ASN A 113 10.22 4.68 0.82
C ASN A 113 10.46 6.14 1.25
N ARG A 114 10.82 7.01 0.30
CA ARG A 114 10.99 8.45 0.55
C ARG A 114 9.72 9.05 1.15
N PRO A 115 9.78 9.72 2.33
CA PRO A 115 8.58 10.16 3.05
C PRO A 115 7.69 11.11 2.25
N ARG A 116 8.31 12.06 1.54
CA ARG A 116 7.60 12.96 0.63
C ARG A 116 6.89 12.22 -0.50
N ALA A 117 7.55 11.22 -1.09
CA ALA A 117 6.97 10.43 -2.17
C ALA A 117 5.74 9.65 -1.70
N ILE A 118 5.76 9.14 -0.46
CA ILE A 118 4.59 8.47 0.13
C ILE A 118 3.37 9.41 0.19
N ARG A 119 3.56 10.70 0.51
CA ARG A 119 2.47 11.69 0.47
C ARG A 119 2.05 12.06 -0.95
N ASP A 120 3.01 12.22 -1.86
CA ASP A 120 2.78 12.66 -3.23
C ASP A 120 2.13 11.56 -4.12
N TYR A 121 2.20 10.30 -3.67
CA TYR A 121 1.67 9.10 -4.32
C TYR A 121 0.64 8.38 -3.42
N ASN A 122 -0.50 9.02 -3.15
CA ASN A 122 -1.65 8.32 -2.56
C ASN A 122 -2.02 7.08 -3.41
N GLU A 123 -2.26 5.95 -2.76
CA GLU A 123 -2.45 4.64 -3.42
C GLU A 123 -3.51 4.64 -4.53
N LYS A 124 -4.54 5.48 -4.43
CA LYS A 124 -5.60 5.58 -5.45
C LYS A 124 -5.34 6.71 -6.43
N MET A 125 -4.97 7.89 -5.96
CA MET A 125 -4.75 9.06 -6.84
C MET A 125 -3.47 8.98 -7.66
N ALA A 126 -2.49 8.16 -7.26
CA ALA A 126 -1.24 7.96 -7.99
C ALA A 126 -1.48 7.54 -9.45
N ILE A 127 -2.57 6.82 -9.72
CA ILE A 127 -2.92 6.35 -11.07
C ILE A 127 -3.16 7.51 -12.06
N ALA A 128 -3.53 8.69 -11.58
CA ALA A 128 -3.74 9.87 -12.43
C ALA A 128 -2.45 10.36 -13.11
N ARG A 129 -1.28 9.89 -12.65
CA ARG A 129 0.02 10.16 -13.30
C ARG A 129 0.32 9.19 -14.44
N PHE A 130 -0.47 8.13 -14.58
CA PHE A 130 -0.27 7.04 -15.55
C PHE A 130 -1.60 6.67 -16.25
N PRO A 131 -2.36 7.64 -16.80
CA PRO A 131 -3.69 7.41 -17.34
C PRO A 131 -3.73 6.32 -18.42
N GLU A 132 -2.65 6.14 -19.18
CA GLU A 132 -2.49 5.12 -20.23
C GLU A 132 -2.55 3.67 -19.73
N PHE A 133 -2.35 3.44 -18.43
CA PHE A 133 -2.40 2.11 -17.80
C PHE A 133 -3.61 1.93 -16.90
N THR A 134 -4.62 2.78 -17.02
CA THR A 134 -5.79 2.79 -16.14
C THR A 134 -7.10 2.62 -16.89
N ALA A 135 -8.08 1.98 -16.25
CA ALA A 135 -9.46 2.03 -16.73
C ALA A 135 -9.99 3.47 -16.65
N PRO A 136 -11.02 3.83 -17.46
CA PRO A 136 -11.74 5.08 -17.31
C PRO A 136 -12.08 5.34 -15.84
N THR A 137 -11.68 6.51 -15.36
CA THR A 137 -11.71 6.86 -13.93
C THR A 137 -12.20 8.29 -13.75
N LEU A 138 -13.12 8.48 -12.81
CA LEU A 138 -13.59 9.77 -12.31
C LEU A 138 -13.30 9.87 -10.82
N VAL A 139 -12.85 11.04 -10.36
CA VAL A 139 -12.73 11.36 -8.93
C VAL A 139 -13.43 12.68 -8.67
N THR A 140 -14.48 12.67 -7.85
CA THR A 140 -15.30 13.86 -7.59
C THR A 140 -16.07 13.74 -6.27
N ARG A 141 -16.62 14.86 -5.79
CA ARG A 141 -17.64 14.90 -4.72
C ARG A 141 -19.06 15.07 -5.26
N ASP A 142 -19.16 15.38 -6.55
CA ASP A 142 -20.42 15.69 -7.22
C ASP A 142 -21.18 14.41 -7.58
N ALA A 143 -22.37 14.25 -6.99
CA ALA A 143 -23.22 13.09 -7.20
C ALA A 143 -23.80 13.00 -8.63
N GLU A 144 -23.99 14.13 -9.30
CA GLU A 144 -24.48 14.18 -10.69
C GLU A 144 -23.40 13.69 -11.65
N LEU A 145 -22.14 14.08 -11.44
CA LEU A 145 -21.01 13.58 -12.23
C LEU A 145 -20.80 12.07 -12.03
N ILE A 146 -20.91 11.57 -10.78
CA ILE A 146 -20.83 10.12 -10.50
C ILE A 146 -21.98 9.39 -11.21
N SER A 147 -23.18 9.96 -11.15
CA SER A 147 -24.35 9.44 -11.84
C SER A 147 -24.14 9.35 -13.35
N ALA A 148 -23.73 10.44 -13.99
CA ALA A 148 -23.46 10.48 -15.42
C ALA A 148 -22.41 9.44 -15.83
N PHE A 149 -21.37 9.25 -15.00
CA PHE A 149 -20.33 8.25 -15.23
C PHE A 149 -20.86 6.80 -15.16
N ILE A 150 -21.78 6.51 -14.23
CA ILE A 150 -22.48 5.21 -14.16
C ILE A 150 -23.34 5.00 -15.40
N ASP A 151 -24.04 6.03 -15.87
CA ASP A 151 -24.89 5.94 -17.07
C ASP A 151 -24.06 5.69 -18.34
N GLU A 152 -22.91 6.35 -18.45
CA GLU A 152 -21.96 6.18 -19.55
C GLU A 152 -21.36 4.76 -19.59
N HIS A 153 -20.82 4.28 -18.46
CA HIS A 153 -20.06 3.03 -18.42
C HIS A 153 -20.87 1.80 -18.03
N ARG A 154 -22.10 1.96 -17.54
CA ARG A 154 -23.10 0.95 -17.17
C ARG A 154 -22.75 -0.04 -16.06
N ASP A 155 -21.47 -0.26 -15.80
CA ASP A 155 -20.95 -1.14 -14.74
C ASP A 155 -19.68 -0.51 -14.16
N VAL A 156 -19.75 -0.05 -12.92
CA VAL A 156 -18.76 0.83 -12.30
C VAL A 156 -18.41 0.34 -10.90
N ILE A 157 -17.15 0.51 -10.51
CA ILE A 157 -16.69 0.38 -9.14
C ILE A 157 -16.62 1.76 -8.49
N LEU A 158 -17.31 1.94 -7.35
CA LEU A 158 -17.20 3.10 -6.48
C LEU A 158 -16.37 2.75 -5.24
N LYS A 159 -15.37 3.57 -4.90
CA LYS A 159 -14.49 3.38 -3.74
C LYS A 159 -14.03 4.70 -3.10
N PRO A 160 -13.79 4.74 -1.77
CA PRO A 160 -13.22 5.91 -1.11
C PRO A 160 -11.72 6.04 -1.41
N LEU A 161 -11.12 7.21 -1.19
CA LEU A 161 -9.69 7.46 -1.49
C LEU A 161 -8.71 7.04 -0.37
N ASP A 162 -9.19 6.88 0.86
CA ASP A 162 -8.39 6.72 2.08
C ASP A 162 -8.28 5.26 2.61
N GLY A 163 -9.21 4.39 2.26
CA GLY A 163 -9.23 2.98 2.72
C GLY A 163 -8.31 2.02 1.94
N MET A 164 -8.00 0.87 2.53
CA MET A 164 -7.28 -0.24 1.88
C MET A 164 -8.07 -1.56 1.94
N GLY A 165 -7.61 -2.60 1.27
CA GLY A 165 -8.10 -3.98 1.45
C GLY A 165 -9.55 -4.24 1.02
N GLY A 166 -10.14 -3.38 0.18
CA GLY A 166 -11.50 -3.56 -0.31
C GLY A 166 -12.59 -3.03 0.63
N ALA A 167 -12.23 -2.18 1.60
CA ALA A 167 -13.21 -1.47 2.43
C ALA A 167 -14.05 -0.49 1.58
N SER A 168 -15.38 -0.55 1.74
CA SER A 168 -16.35 0.31 1.05
C SER A 168 -16.20 0.36 -0.48
N VAL A 169 -15.89 -0.79 -1.09
CA VAL A 169 -15.87 -0.95 -2.54
C VAL A 169 -17.23 -1.51 -2.98
N PHE A 170 -17.92 -0.76 -3.85
CA PHE A 170 -19.23 -1.14 -4.38
C PHE A 170 -19.14 -1.32 -5.89
N ARG A 171 -19.72 -2.40 -6.41
CA ARG A 171 -20.02 -2.52 -7.84
C ARG A 171 -21.44 -2.03 -8.07
N VAL A 172 -21.60 -1.02 -8.91
CA VAL A 172 -22.88 -0.38 -9.21
C VAL A 172 -23.12 -0.50 -10.70
N LYS A 173 -24.23 -1.17 -11.04
CA LYS A 173 -24.73 -1.21 -12.41
C LYS A 173 -25.70 -0.05 -12.65
N ASN A 174 -25.94 0.28 -13.92
CA ASN A 174 -26.87 1.36 -14.27
C ASN A 174 -28.31 1.14 -13.75
N ASP A 175 -28.73 -0.11 -13.58
CA ASP A 175 -30.05 -0.51 -13.10
C ASP A 175 -30.09 -0.85 -11.59
N ASP A 176 -29.03 -0.56 -10.84
CA ASP A 176 -28.96 -0.85 -9.41
C ASP A 176 -29.91 0.06 -8.60
N LEU A 177 -30.89 -0.56 -7.93
CA LEU A 177 -31.87 0.13 -7.09
C LEU A 177 -31.23 0.89 -5.91
N ASN A 178 -30.01 0.51 -5.50
CA ASN A 178 -29.27 1.13 -4.41
C ASN A 178 -28.31 2.24 -4.87
N ARG A 179 -28.26 2.55 -6.17
CA ARG A 179 -27.31 3.53 -6.73
C ARG A 179 -27.24 4.83 -5.92
N ASN A 180 -28.38 5.47 -5.66
CA ASN A 180 -28.42 6.76 -4.98
C ASN A 180 -27.89 6.67 -3.54
N VAL A 181 -28.37 5.69 -2.77
CA VAL A 181 -27.91 5.52 -1.37
C VAL A 181 -26.43 5.11 -1.30
N ILE A 182 -25.91 4.36 -2.28
CA ILE A 182 -24.48 4.05 -2.36
C ILE A 182 -23.66 5.34 -2.55
N ILE A 183 -24.04 6.19 -3.53
CA ILE A 183 -23.36 7.46 -3.81
C ILE A 183 -23.38 8.38 -2.58
N GLU A 184 -24.55 8.52 -1.94
CA GLU A 184 -24.73 9.32 -0.72
C GLU A 184 -23.87 8.79 0.44
N THR A 185 -23.87 7.48 0.65
CA THR A 185 -23.14 6.84 1.76
C THR A 185 -21.63 6.98 1.57
N ILE A 186 -21.12 6.62 0.39
CA ILE A 186 -19.68 6.61 0.13
C ILE A 186 -19.11 8.03 0.02
N GLY A 187 -19.89 8.97 -0.51
CA GLY A 187 -19.52 10.38 -0.57
C GLY A 187 -19.76 11.15 0.74
N CYS A 188 -20.32 10.51 1.77
CA CYS A 188 -20.82 11.17 2.97
C CYS A 188 -21.65 12.43 2.64
N LEU A 189 -22.69 12.26 1.81
CA LEU A 189 -23.55 13.35 1.33
C LEU A 189 -22.76 14.49 0.67
N GLY A 190 -21.74 14.15 -0.12
CA GLY A 190 -20.88 15.10 -0.84
C GLY A 190 -19.73 15.70 -0.01
N ALA A 191 -19.60 15.33 1.27
CA ALA A 191 -18.50 15.80 2.11
C ALA A 191 -17.14 15.16 1.75
N ARG A 192 -17.14 14.01 1.06
CA ARG A 192 -15.94 13.24 0.72
C ARG A 192 -15.88 12.91 -0.76
N SER A 193 -14.66 12.90 -1.30
CA SER A 193 -14.41 12.53 -2.69
C SER A 193 -14.53 11.02 -2.88
N VAL A 194 -15.12 10.63 -4.01
CA VAL A 194 -15.34 9.26 -4.42
C VAL A 194 -14.57 9.01 -5.71
N MET A 195 -13.95 7.84 -5.81
CA MET A 195 -13.40 7.35 -7.07
C MET A 195 -14.40 6.39 -7.72
N ALA A 196 -14.78 6.68 -8.96
CA ALA A 196 -15.56 5.83 -9.83
C ALA A 196 -14.65 5.29 -10.95
N GLN A 197 -14.65 3.98 -11.19
CA GLN A 197 -13.88 3.36 -12.26
C GLN A 197 -14.75 2.38 -13.05
N ARG A 198 -14.59 2.30 -14.37
CA ARG A 198 -15.24 1.25 -15.16
C ARG A 198 -14.89 -0.13 -14.59
N PHE A 199 -15.88 -1.00 -14.44
CA PHE A 199 -15.67 -2.38 -14.01
C PHE A 199 -14.84 -3.15 -15.05
N ILE A 200 -13.91 -3.98 -14.58
CA ILE A 200 -13.01 -4.80 -15.40
C ILE A 200 -13.40 -6.27 -15.18
N PRO A 201 -14.12 -6.92 -16.12
CA PRO A 201 -14.59 -8.30 -15.97
C PRO A 201 -13.50 -9.34 -15.69
N GLU A 202 -12.28 -9.09 -16.17
CA GLU A 202 -11.08 -9.91 -16.01
C GLU A 202 -10.65 -10.05 -14.54
N ILE A 203 -11.29 -9.35 -13.59
CA ILE A 203 -11.14 -9.60 -12.15
C ILE A 203 -11.44 -11.05 -11.75
N VAL A 204 -12.21 -11.78 -12.55
CA VAL A 204 -12.44 -13.24 -12.37
C VAL A 204 -11.16 -14.06 -12.47
N ASP A 205 -10.19 -13.60 -13.27
CA ASP A 205 -8.87 -14.22 -13.41
C ASP A 205 -7.89 -13.76 -12.33
N GLY A 206 -8.28 -12.73 -11.57
CA GLY A 206 -7.64 -12.27 -10.36
C GLY A 206 -7.02 -10.88 -10.47
N ASP A 207 -6.94 -10.22 -9.32
CA ASP A 207 -6.23 -8.97 -9.14
C ASP A 207 -4.74 -9.26 -8.89
N LYS A 208 -3.89 -9.03 -9.89
CA LYS A 208 -2.46 -9.37 -9.88
C LYS A 208 -1.68 -8.35 -9.06
N ARG A 209 -1.01 -8.81 -8.01
CA ARG A 209 -0.01 -8.04 -7.26
C ARG A 209 1.37 -8.22 -7.91
N ILE A 210 1.89 -7.16 -8.51
CA ILE A 210 3.26 -7.09 -9.04
C ILE A 210 4.11 -6.29 -8.06
N VAL A 211 5.26 -6.82 -7.66
CA VAL A 211 6.19 -6.10 -6.77
C VAL A 211 7.28 -5.45 -7.61
N LEU A 212 7.52 -4.16 -7.39
CA LEU A 212 8.67 -3.44 -7.91
C LEU A 212 9.70 -3.25 -6.79
N ILE A 213 10.97 -3.45 -7.12
CA ILE A 213 12.11 -3.17 -6.25
C ILE A 213 13.06 -2.26 -7.03
N ASP A 214 13.24 -1.04 -6.54
CA ASP A 214 14.02 0.01 -7.21
C ASP A 214 13.58 0.27 -8.66
N GLY A 215 12.27 0.18 -8.90
CA GLY A 215 11.68 0.33 -10.23
C GLY A 215 11.74 -0.91 -11.12
N GLU A 216 12.43 -1.97 -10.69
CA GLU A 216 12.51 -3.22 -11.44
C GLU A 216 11.39 -4.20 -11.02
N PRO A 217 10.63 -4.77 -11.96
CA PRO A 217 9.57 -5.72 -11.63
C PRO A 217 10.11 -7.09 -11.23
N ALA A 218 9.55 -7.66 -10.18
CA ALA A 218 9.74 -9.06 -9.86
C ALA A 218 9.22 -9.95 -11.01
N PRO A 219 9.87 -11.08 -11.32
CA PRO A 219 9.51 -11.91 -12.49
C PRO A 219 8.16 -12.62 -12.37
N PHE A 220 7.54 -12.62 -11.19
CA PHE A 220 6.24 -13.23 -10.90
C PHE A 220 5.31 -12.20 -10.24
N SER A 221 4.01 -12.35 -10.53
CA SER A 221 2.92 -11.70 -9.80
C SER A 221 2.20 -12.71 -8.91
N LEU A 222 1.44 -12.20 -7.95
CA LEU A 222 0.47 -12.97 -7.20
C LEU A 222 -0.94 -12.58 -7.65
N ALA A 223 -1.58 -13.42 -8.46
CA ALA A 223 -2.98 -13.26 -8.82
C ALA A 223 -3.86 -13.56 -7.62
N ARG A 224 -4.71 -12.62 -7.23
CA ARG A 224 -5.62 -12.75 -6.08
C ARG A 224 -7.04 -12.92 -6.61
N ILE A 225 -7.47 -14.17 -6.69
CA ILE A 225 -8.73 -14.56 -7.33
C ILE A 225 -9.87 -14.42 -6.32
N PRO A 226 -10.95 -13.68 -6.62
CA PRO A 226 -12.11 -13.55 -5.74
C PRO A 226 -12.74 -14.90 -5.41
N LYS A 227 -13.36 -15.00 -4.23
CA LYS A 227 -14.22 -16.15 -3.90
C LYS A 227 -15.51 -16.08 -4.73
N ALA A 228 -16.11 -17.23 -5.05
CA ALA A 228 -17.41 -17.26 -5.71
C ALA A 228 -18.45 -16.42 -4.94
N GLY A 229 -19.10 -15.48 -5.63
CA GLY A 229 -20.06 -14.54 -5.05
C GLY A 229 -19.45 -13.27 -4.43
N GLU A 230 -18.13 -13.10 -4.44
CA GLU A 230 -17.43 -11.90 -3.96
C GLU A 230 -16.83 -11.13 -5.16
N THR A 231 -16.91 -9.80 -5.12
CA THR A 231 -16.38 -8.94 -6.19
C THR A 231 -14.94 -8.51 -5.95
N ARG A 232 -14.44 -8.70 -4.72
CA ARG A 232 -13.11 -8.28 -4.29
C ARG A 232 -12.10 -9.43 -4.39
N GLY A 233 -10.99 -9.20 -5.08
CA GLY A 233 -9.89 -10.15 -5.19
C GLY A 233 -8.98 -10.22 -3.97
N ASN A 234 -9.00 -9.22 -3.08
CA ASN A 234 -8.02 -9.09 -2.00
C ASN A 234 -7.96 -10.34 -1.09
N LEU A 235 -6.75 -10.78 -0.72
CA LEU A 235 -6.55 -11.89 0.21
C LEU A 235 -7.20 -11.63 1.59
N ALA A 236 -7.31 -10.36 1.99
CA ALA A 236 -8.00 -9.96 3.21
C ALA A 236 -9.51 -10.29 3.18
N ALA A 237 -10.12 -10.35 1.99
CA ALA A 237 -11.52 -10.73 1.77
C ALA A 237 -11.70 -12.23 1.47
N GLY A 238 -10.65 -13.05 1.64
CA GLY A 238 -10.70 -14.50 1.43
C GLY A 238 -10.43 -14.97 0.00
N GLY A 239 -9.85 -14.12 -0.85
CA GLY A 239 -9.38 -14.50 -2.18
C GLY A 239 -8.25 -15.55 -2.15
N ARG A 240 -8.10 -16.32 -3.22
CA ARG A 240 -7.04 -17.33 -3.39
C ARG A 240 -5.85 -16.71 -4.13
N GLY A 241 -4.66 -16.81 -3.54
CA GLY A 241 -3.41 -16.37 -4.17
C GLY A 241 -2.82 -17.44 -5.09
N VAL A 242 -2.48 -17.07 -6.33
CA VAL A 242 -1.78 -17.92 -7.30
C VAL A 242 -0.57 -17.17 -7.81
N ALA A 243 0.63 -17.71 -7.56
CA ALA A 243 1.85 -17.14 -8.12
C ALA A 243 1.94 -17.51 -9.61
N GLN A 244 2.21 -16.53 -10.47
CA GLN A 244 2.31 -16.74 -11.91
C GLN A 244 3.36 -15.80 -12.54
N PRO A 245 4.01 -16.19 -13.64
CA PRO A 245 4.92 -15.30 -14.36
C PRO A 245 4.21 -14.01 -14.81
N LEU A 246 4.96 -12.92 -14.94
CA LEU A 246 4.42 -11.70 -15.57
C LEU A 246 4.09 -11.96 -17.05
N THR A 247 2.90 -11.57 -17.48
CA THR A 247 2.55 -11.51 -18.90
C THR A 247 3.34 -10.39 -19.60
N PRO A 248 3.39 -10.36 -20.95
CA PRO A 248 4.01 -9.24 -21.67
C PRO A 248 3.41 -7.88 -21.29
N ARG A 249 2.10 -7.84 -21.05
CA ARG A 249 1.40 -6.62 -20.67
C ARG A 249 1.66 -6.20 -19.23
N ASP A 250 1.70 -7.16 -18.29
CA ASP A 250 2.13 -6.89 -16.90
C ASP A 250 3.51 -6.24 -16.88
N ARG A 251 4.42 -6.77 -17.69
CA ARG A 251 5.79 -6.27 -17.83
C ARG A 251 5.80 -4.85 -18.40
N GLU A 252 5.05 -4.59 -19.47
CA GLU A 252 4.94 -3.26 -20.07
C GLU A 252 4.46 -2.22 -19.04
N ILE A 253 3.39 -2.50 -18.31
CA ILE A 253 2.88 -1.62 -17.25
C ILE A 253 3.96 -1.39 -16.19
N ALA A 254 4.53 -2.47 -15.67
CA ALA A 254 5.46 -2.41 -14.55
C ALA A 254 6.76 -1.69 -14.90
N GLU A 255 7.31 -1.91 -16.09
CA GLU A 255 8.49 -1.21 -16.61
C GLU A 255 8.17 0.25 -16.96
N GLY A 256 6.97 0.52 -17.48
CA GLY A 256 6.50 1.86 -17.80
C GLY A 256 6.38 2.79 -16.59
N VAL A 257 5.87 2.28 -15.46
CA VAL A 257 5.75 3.07 -14.22
C VAL A 257 7.01 3.00 -13.35
N GLY A 258 7.71 1.85 -13.33
CA GLY A 258 8.73 1.55 -12.33
C GLY A 258 9.88 2.53 -12.31
N ARG A 259 10.41 2.91 -13.49
CA ARG A 259 11.52 3.87 -13.57
C ARG A 259 11.16 5.24 -12.99
N ARG A 260 9.90 5.68 -13.18
CA ARG A 260 9.42 6.96 -12.64
C ARG A 260 9.27 6.90 -11.12
N LEU A 261 8.68 5.82 -10.62
CA LEU A 261 8.48 5.61 -9.17
C LEU A 261 9.83 5.55 -8.43
N ALA A 262 10.81 4.82 -8.97
CA ALA A 262 12.16 4.76 -8.39
C ALA A 262 12.84 6.14 -8.36
N ALA A 263 12.75 6.90 -9.46
CA ALA A 263 13.31 8.25 -9.55
C ALA A 263 12.71 9.22 -8.50
N ASP A 264 11.43 9.04 -8.17
CA ASP A 264 10.75 9.84 -7.14
C ASP A 264 10.99 9.29 -5.71
N GLY A 265 11.74 8.19 -5.54
CA GLY A 265 12.14 7.65 -4.23
C GLY A 265 11.22 6.55 -3.67
N LEU A 266 10.39 5.93 -4.51
CA LEU A 266 9.60 4.75 -4.17
C LEU A 266 10.37 3.48 -4.51
N PHE A 267 11.11 2.95 -3.54
CA PHE A 267 12.00 1.80 -3.68
C PHE A 267 11.25 0.46 -3.64
N VAL A 268 10.26 0.27 -2.76
CA VAL A 268 9.40 -0.93 -2.77
C VAL A 268 7.97 -0.52 -3.04
N VAL A 269 7.40 -1.02 -4.14
CA VAL A 269 6.04 -0.72 -4.56
C VAL A 269 5.28 -2.00 -4.91
N GLY A 270 4.00 -2.06 -4.56
CA GLY A 270 3.09 -3.09 -5.06
C GLY A 270 2.12 -2.47 -6.06
N LEU A 271 2.11 -2.94 -7.30
CA LEU A 271 1.11 -2.61 -8.30
C LEU A 271 -0.03 -3.63 -8.26
N ASP A 272 -1.25 -3.14 -8.47
CA ASP A 272 -2.47 -3.94 -8.60
C ASP A 272 -2.96 -3.83 -10.05
N VAL A 273 -2.92 -4.94 -10.78
CA VAL A 273 -3.26 -5.01 -12.21
C VAL A 273 -4.37 -6.04 -12.43
N ILE A 274 -5.44 -5.64 -13.10
CA ILE A 274 -6.56 -6.52 -13.47
C ILE A 274 -6.64 -6.54 -15.00
N GLY A 275 -6.72 -7.74 -15.57
CA GLY A 275 -6.73 -7.91 -17.03
C GLY A 275 -5.40 -7.49 -17.66
N ASP A 276 -5.50 -6.74 -18.75
CA ASP A 276 -4.40 -6.24 -19.58
C ASP A 276 -4.28 -4.71 -19.52
#